data_AF-A0A8H4UZ11-F1
#
_entry.id   AF-A0A8H4UZ11-F1
#
_cell.length_a   1.000
_cell.length_b   1.000
_cell.length_c   1.000
_cell.angle_alpha   90.00
_cell.angle_beta   90.00
_cell.angle_gamma   90.00
#
_symmetry.space_group_name_H-M   'P 1'
#
loop_
_entity.id
_entity.type
_entity.pdbx_description
1 polymer ?
#
loop_
_entity_poly.entity_id
_entity_poly.type
_entity_poly.pdbx_seq_one_letter_code
_entity_poly.pdbx_strand_id
1 'polypeptide(L)'
;MLATAVRVAQALNLHVESLGPTETFFNQQMRKRLWFTIGLLDVQTCFDPDSRPLILLEMTQPTLPLNVNDADFDHSFDNSGGIALQERDEVTDMTFALFTYHLQFCGRRLYHTPRGEHSAREDILSNFKDSVLPLTRNCNPDDSNYSWLVYYASQNLISSTQLHIFRRPDLVGQQHQQQQQPSLLELCLKNLENIPRIHGDDRGEGFRWYVQPQWPQILLAIKECFVTTDAALLKRAWPLIEDVVGHYERTHRDPNTSSRKSILRKSLKRARGRVNLIIQSAEEDHQNIQVNGFEDLPDMDVGWDELFNDFSFGEFPYGDCIDWTGSNVFDQ
;
A
#
# COMPACT_ATOMS: atom_id res chain seq x y z
N MET A 1 4.13 3.15 20.54
CA MET A 1 5.60 3.11 20.35
C MET A 1 6.08 4.07 19.29
N LEU A 2 5.48 4.09 18.08
CA LEU A 2 5.87 4.99 16.99
C LEU A 2 5.92 6.49 17.38
N ALA A 3 4.90 7.01 18.07
CA ALA A 3 4.90 8.41 18.52
C ALA A 3 6.10 8.77 19.42
N THR A 4 6.62 7.82 20.19
CA THR A 4 7.84 8.02 20.97
C THR A 4 9.07 8.04 20.06
N ALA A 5 9.15 7.13 19.08
CA ALA A 5 10.24 7.14 18.10
C ALA A 5 10.29 8.44 17.30
N VAL A 6 9.15 8.97 16.85
CA VAL A 6 9.06 10.27 16.16
C VAL A 6 9.56 11.41 17.04
N ARG A 7 9.13 11.47 18.31
CA ARG A 7 9.59 12.52 19.25
C ARG A 7 11.09 12.43 19.54
N VAL A 8 11.63 11.23 19.72
CA VAL A 8 13.08 11.03 19.91
C VAL A 8 13.85 11.44 18.66
N ALA A 9 13.37 11.07 17.47
CA ALA A 9 13.97 11.48 16.21
C ALA A 9 13.97 13.01 16.02
N GLN A 10 12.90 13.68 16.43
CA GLN A 10 12.84 15.15 16.43
C GLN A 10 13.85 15.75 17.42
N ALA A 11 13.94 15.22 18.65
CA ALA A 11 14.90 15.66 19.66
C ALA A 11 16.36 15.45 19.22
N LEU A 12 16.63 14.43 18.42
CA LEU A 12 17.94 14.16 17.80
C LEU A 12 18.15 14.92 16.47
N ASN A 13 17.23 15.82 16.11
CA ASN A 13 17.26 16.61 14.88
C ASN A 13 17.35 15.76 13.60
N LEU A 14 16.79 14.54 13.56
CA LEU A 14 16.91 13.69 12.36
C LEU A 14 16.19 14.27 11.14
N HIS A 15 15.16 15.09 11.38
CA HIS A 15 14.35 15.76 10.36
C HIS A 15 15.05 16.95 9.68
N VAL A 16 16.09 17.51 10.29
CA VAL A 16 16.83 18.66 9.74
C VAL A 16 17.69 18.19 8.56
N GLU A 17 17.84 18.94 7.47
CA GLU A 17 18.63 18.45 6.32
C GLU A 17 20.15 18.41 6.61
N SER A 18 20.66 19.42 7.32
CA SER A 18 22.07 19.52 7.70
C SER A 18 22.19 20.18 9.08
N LEU A 19 23.05 19.62 9.95
CA LEU A 19 23.36 20.19 11.26
C LEU A 19 24.44 21.28 11.20
N GLY A 20 24.92 21.62 9.99
CA GLY A 20 25.94 22.62 9.76
C GLY A 20 27.27 22.03 9.26
N PRO A 21 28.31 22.87 9.12
CA PRO A 21 29.55 22.52 8.41
C PRO A 21 30.40 21.43 9.07
N THR A 22 30.15 21.12 10.34
CA THR A 22 30.90 20.11 11.12
C THR A 22 30.32 18.71 10.98
N GLU A 23 29.14 18.56 10.38
CA GLU A 23 28.53 17.25 10.14
C GLU A 23 29.25 16.53 9.00
N THR A 24 29.81 15.36 9.29
CA THR A 24 30.42 14.49 8.25
C THR A 24 29.34 14.00 7.28
N PHE A 25 29.72 13.77 6.02
CA PHE A 25 28.83 13.16 5.02
C PHE A 25 28.17 11.87 5.52
N PHE A 26 28.94 10.97 6.13
CA PHE A 26 28.43 9.71 6.66
C PHE A 26 27.29 9.92 7.68
N ASN A 27 27.52 10.75 8.71
CA ASN A 27 26.50 11.03 9.73
C ASN A 27 25.24 11.67 9.13
N GLN A 28 25.40 12.57 8.16
CA GLN A 28 24.27 13.16 7.46
C GLN A 28 23.44 12.09 6.75
N GLN A 29 24.08 11.18 6.01
CA GLN A 29 23.38 10.10 5.30
C GLN A 29 22.70 9.13 6.28
N MET A 30 23.35 8.74 7.38
CA MET A 30 22.76 7.86 8.38
C MET A 30 21.52 8.48 9.03
N ARG A 31 21.62 9.76 9.40
CA ARG A 31 20.52 10.54 9.99
C ARG A 31 19.33 10.66 9.04
N LYS A 32 19.62 10.98 7.78
CA LYS A 32 18.66 11.08 6.69
C LYS A 32 17.93 9.77 6.44
N ARG A 33 18.66 8.67 6.22
CA ARG A 33 18.09 7.33 6.00
C ARG A 33 17.23 6.89 7.19
N LEU A 34 17.65 7.18 8.42
CA LEU A 34 16.86 6.87 9.61
C LEU A 34 15.56 7.69 9.65
N TRP A 35 15.60 9.00 9.36
CA TRP A 35 14.41 9.85 9.30
C TRP A 35 13.41 9.35 8.25
N PHE A 36 13.88 9.06 7.02
CA PHE A 36 13.04 8.50 5.97
C PHE A 36 12.41 7.16 6.38
N THR A 37 13.17 6.29 7.05
CA THR A 37 12.66 5.00 7.53
C THR A 37 11.60 5.17 8.62
N ILE A 38 11.78 6.10 9.55
CA ILE A 38 10.74 6.45 10.54
C ILE A 38 9.50 7.00 9.84
N GLY A 39 9.69 7.85 8.83
CA GLY A 39 8.61 8.36 7.99
C GLY A 39 7.83 7.26 7.26
N LEU A 40 8.52 6.25 6.75
CA LEU A 40 7.88 5.08 6.15
C LEU A 40 7.03 4.31 7.17
N LEU A 41 7.61 3.98 8.33
CA LEU A 41 6.91 3.26 9.40
C LEU A 41 5.68 4.04 9.87
N ASP A 42 5.78 5.37 9.96
CA ASP A 42 4.67 6.24 10.30
C ASP A 42 3.48 6.09 9.35
N VAL A 43 3.70 6.16 8.04
CA VAL A 43 2.63 5.93 7.05
C VAL A 43 2.06 4.51 7.13
N GLN A 44 2.90 3.50 7.34
CA GLN A 44 2.45 2.10 7.41
C GLN A 44 1.51 1.85 8.61
N THR A 45 1.72 2.53 9.74
CA THR A 45 0.79 2.45 10.88
C THR A 45 -0.56 3.12 10.63
N CYS A 46 -0.69 3.85 9.52
CA CYS A 46 -1.91 4.54 9.11
C CYS A 46 -2.68 3.80 8.02
N PHE A 47 -2.29 2.58 7.69
CA PHE A 47 -3.05 1.76 6.75
C PHE A 47 -4.39 1.26 7.30
N ASP A 48 -4.58 1.35 8.62
CA ASP A 48 -5.89 1.16 9.23
C ASP A 48 -6.75 2.42 9.10
N PRO A 49 -8.07 2.29 8.93
CA PRO A 49 -8.89 3.32 8.30
C PRO A 49 -9.10 4.60 9.12
N ASP A 50 -8.68 4.62 10.38
CA ASP A 50 -8.90 5.71 11.35
C ASP A 50 -7.60 6.24 11.97
N SER A 51 -6.45 5.86 11.40
CA SER A 51 -5.13 6.29 11.85
C SER A 51 -4.55 7.35 10.90
N ARG A 52 -3.85 8.34 11.46
CA ARG A 52 -3.29 9.49 10.72
C ARG A 52 -1.77 9.51 10.87
N PRO A 53 -1.01 9.81 9.81
CA PRO A 53 0.44 9.93 9.93
C PRO A 53 0.79 11.04 10.91
N LEU A 54 1.72 10.78 11.84
CA LEU A 54 2.16 11.73 12.85
C LEU A 54 3.10 12.78 12.26
N ILE A 55 3.88 12.41 11.24
CA ILE A 55 4.81 13.32 10.57
C ILE A 55 4.06 14.08 9.48
N LEU A 56 4.02 15.41 9.58
CA LEU A 56 3.41 16.24 8.54
C LEU A 56 4.22 16.20 7.25
N LEU A 57 3.57 16.43 6.11
CA LEU A 57 4.24 16.44 4.81
C LEU A 57 5.36 17.48 4.76
N GLU A 58 5.17 18.65 5.38
CA GLU A 58 6.17 19.72 5.48
C GLU A 58 7.42 19.34 6.30
N MET A 59 7.32 18.33 7.17
CA MET A 59 8.45 17.82 7.97
C MET A 59 9.26 16.75 7.24
N THR A 60 8.85 16.38 6.02
CA THR A 60 9.61 15.47 5.19
C THR A 60 10.78 16.20 4.52
N GLN A 61 11.90 15.51 4.37
CA GLN A 61 13.06 16.10 3.72
C GLN A 61 12.86 16.16 2.20
N PRO A 62 13.19 17.29 1.55
CA PRO A 62 12.93 17.48 0.13
C PRO A 62 13.87 16.66 -0.76
N THR A 63 15.03 16.26 -0.24
CA THR A 63 16.04 15.53 -1.02
C THR A 63 16.11 14.09 -0.53
N LEU A 64 16.07 13.14 -1.46
CA LEU A 64 16.23 11.72 -1.15
C LEU A 64 17.71 11.35 -0.99
N PRO A 65 18.04 10.24 -0.31
CA PRO A 65 19.34 9.62 -0.41
C PRO A 65 19.65 9.20 -1.85
N LEU A 66 20.93 8.98 -2.15
CA LEU A 66 21.39 8.49 -3.45
C LEU A 66 21.17 6.98 -3.59
N ASN A 67 20.95 6.50 -4.82
CA ASN A 67 20.93 5.05 -5.14
C ASN A 67 22.37 4.49 -5.20
N VAL A 68 22.93 4.19 -4.03
CA VAL A 68 24.29 3.66 -3.83
C VAL A 68 24.29 2.47 -2.87
N ASN A 69 25.34 1.64 -2.91
CA ASN A 69 25.55 0.58 -1.93
C ASN A 69 26.08 1.14 -0.61
N ASP A 70 25.87 0.42 0.48
CA ASP A 70 26.34 0.83 1.81
C ASP A 70 27.87 0.81 1.89
N ALA A 71 28.51 -0.03 1.08
CA ALA A 71 29.97 -0.13 1.01
C ALA A 71 30.65 1.02 0.24
N ASP A 72 29.89 1.90 -0.43
CA ASP A 72 30.47 2.97 -1.25
C ASP A 72 31.05 4.14 -0.44
N PHE A 73 30.63 4.29 0.82
CA PHE A 73 31.15 5.31 1.72
C PHE A 73 31.13 4.83 3.17
N ASP A 74 32.09 5.30 3.95
CA ASP A 74 32.21 5.01 5.37
C ASP A 74 32.47 6.29 6.16
N HIS A 75 32.85 6.15 7.44
CA HIS A 75 33.17 7.28 8.31
C HIS A 75 34.35 8.15 7.82
N SER A 76 35.21 7.61 6.95
CA SER A 76 36.35 8.32 6.38
C SER A 76 36.04 9.04 5.07
N PHE A 77 34.85 8.81 4.49
CA PHE A 77 34.44 9.44 3.24
C PHE A 77 34.28 10.95 3.42
N ASP A 78 35.04 11.70 2.63
CA ASP A 78 34.98 13.16 2.58
C ASP A 78 34.62 13.64 1.16
N ASN A 79 33.45 14.27 1.05
CA ASN A 79 32.96 14.85 -0.20
C ASN A 79 33.61 16.22 -0.54
N SER A 80 34.49 16.75 0.34
CA SER A 80 35.16 18.04 0.14
C SER A 80 36.19 18.02 -1.00
N GLY A 81 36.72 16.84 -1.35
CA GLY A 81 37.72 16.64 -2.39
C GLY A 81 37.18 16.64 -3.83
N GLY A 82 35.88 16.90 -4.03
CA GLY A 82 35.25 16.94 -5.35
C GLY A 82 34.88 15.58 -5.95
N ILE A 83 35.08 14.48 -5.22
CA ILE A 83 34.64 13.14 -5.60
C ILE A 83 33.22 12.93 -5.06
N ALA A 84 32.22 13.23 -5.89
CA ALA A 84 30.83 12.95 -5.55
C ALA A 84 30.51 11.47 -5.74
N LEU A 85 29.70 10.90 -4.84
CA LEU A 85 29.10 9.59 -5.06
C LEU A 85 28.19 9.65 -6.29
N GLN A 86 28.33 8.67 -7.17
CA GLN A 86 27.54 8.56 -8.39
C GLN A 86 26.36 7.62 -8.15
N GLU A 87 25.16 8.09 -8.51
CA GLU A 87 23.98 7.22 -8.51
C GLU A 87 24.11 6.13 -9.57
N ARG A 88 23.62 4.95 -9.21
CA ARG A 88 23.59 3.80 -10.11
C ARG A 88 22.19 3.59 -10.67
N ASP A 89 22.17 3.06 -11.89
CA ASP A 89 20.96 2.62 -12.56
C ASP A 89 20.62 1.17 -12.23
N GLU A 90 21.54 0.41 -11.63
CA GLU A 90 21.33 -0.95 -11.15
C GLU A 90 20.70 -1.01 -9.75
N VAL A 91 20.33 -2.22 -9.33
CA VAL A 91 19.92 -2.49 -7.95
C VAL A 91 21.11 -2.31 -7.01
N THR A 92 20.93 -1.50 -5.97
CA THR A 92 21.87 -1.27 -4.88
C THR A 92 21.19 -1.53 -3.54
N ASP A 93 21.97 -1.56 -2.45
CA ASP A 93 21.43 -1.67 -1.09
C ASP A 93 20.34 -0.63 -0.79
N MET A 94 20.39 0.56 -1.44
CA MET A 94 19.41 1.62 -1.27
C MET A 94 18.14 1.51 -2.13
N THR A 95 18.11 0.66 -3.15
CA THR A 95 17.02 0.65 -4.15
C THR A 95 15.65 0.41 -3.51
N PHE A 96 15.53 -0.60 -2.64
CA PHE A 96 14.25 -0.87 -1.95
C PHE A 96 13.87 0.25 -1.00
N ALA A 97 14.84 0.80 -0.25
CA ALA A 97 14.61 1.91 0.66
C ALA A 97 14.08 3.13 -0.11
N LEU A 98 14.72 3.53 -1.22
CA LEU A 98 14.28 4.63 -2.07
C LEU A 98 12.87 4.41 -2.64
N PHE A 99 12.59 3.22 -3.15
CA PHE A 99 11.24 2.86 -3.59
C PHE A 99 10.21 3.12 -2.49
N THR A 100 10.49 2.64 -1.27
CA THR A 100 9.57 2.80 -0.13
C THR A 100 9.53 4.24 0.40
N TYR A 101 10.58 5.03 0.19
CA TYR A 101 10.57 6.47 0.49
C TYR A 101 9.64 7.23 -0.46
N HIS A 102 9.63 6.90 -1.76
CA HIS A 102 8.60 7.41 -2.66
C HIS A 102 7.19 6.96 -2.25
N LEU A 103 7.06 5.72 -1.77
CA LEU A 103 5.78 5.20 -1.31
C LEU A 103 5.22 6.00 -0.11
N GLN A 104 6.06 6.36 0.86
CA GLN A 104 5.59 7.19 1.99
C GLN A 104 5.12 8.57 1.54
N PHE A 105 5.80 9.20 0.57
CA PHE A 105 5.37 10.50 0.04
C PHE A 105 4.03 10.39 -0.67
N CYS A 106 3.87 9.35 -1.49
CA CYS A 106 2.60 9.05 -2.14
C CYS A 106 1.48 8.86 -1.10
N GLY A 107 1.72 8.02 -0.08
CA GLY A 107 0.76 7.75 0.99
C GLY A 107 0.37 9.02 1.76
N ARG A 108 1.33 9.87 2.12
CA ARG A 108 1.06 11.15 2.80
C ARG A 108 0.25 12.11 1.94
N ARG A 109 0.56 12.22 0.65
CA ARG A 109 -0.19 13.08 -0.28
C ARG A 109 -1.62 12.57 -0.46
N LEU A 110 -1.78 11.27 -0.73
CA LEU A 110 -3.11 10.64 -0.85
C LEU A 110 -3.95 10.76 0.42
N TYR A 111 -3.32 10.86 1.59
CA TYR A 111 -4.02 11.07 2.85
C TYR A 111 -4.59 12.50 2.96
N HIS A 112 -3.83 13.52 2.56
CA HIS A 112 -4.24 14.92 2.64
C HIS A 112 -5.16 15.35 1.48
N THR A 113 -5.11 14.66 0.35
CA THR A 113 -6.01 14.93 -0.79
C THR A 113 -7.42 14.41 -0.48
N PRO A 114 -8.46 15.28 -0.54
CA PRO A 114 -9.84 14.89 -0.37
C PRO A 114 -10.25 13.72 -1.29
N ARG A 115 -11.22 12.92 -0.85
CA ARG A 115 -11.59 11.66 -1.52
C ARG A 115 -12.21 11.87 -2.89
N GLY A 116 -13.06 12.89 -3.04
CA GLY A 116 -13.71 13.23 -4.31
C GLY A 116 -12.79 13.87 -5.37
N GLU A 117 -11.55 14.21 -5.01
CA GLU A 117 -10.59 14.79 -5.96
C GLU A 117 -9.87 13.69 -6.77
N HIS A 118 -10.63 12.93 -7.56
CA HIS A 118 -10.13 11.79 -8.31
C HIS A 118 -8.92 12.13 -9.21
N SER A 119 -8.99 13.24 -9.96
CA SER A 119 -7.88 13.69 -10.83
C SER A 119 -6.61 13.94 -10.03
N ALA A 120 -6.69 14.64 -8.89
CA ALA A 120 -5.50 14.92 -8.07
C ALA A 120 -4.89 13.64 -7.49
N ARG A 121 -5.72 12.67 -7.10
CA ARG A 121 -5.26 11.36 -6.61
C ARG A 121 -4.60 10.54 -7.70
N GLU A 122 -5.14 10.57 -8.92
CA GLU A 122 -4.54 9.95 -10.10
C GLU A 122 -3.19 10.58 -10.44
N ASP A 123 -3.08 11.91 -10.41
CA ASP A 123 -1.82 12.62 -10.63
C ASP A 123 -0.76 12.24 -9.59
N ILE A 124 -1.14 12.12 -8.31
CA ILE A 124 -0.23 11.67 -7.24
C ILE A 124 0.30 10.25 -7.54
N LEU A 125 -0.55 9.37 -8.05
CA LEU A 125 -0.16 8.00 -8.37
C LEU A 125 0.68 7.90 -9.64
N SER A 126 0.41 8.72 -10.66
CA SER A 126 1.27 8.83 -11.83
C SER A 126 2.66 9.27 -11.42
N ASN A 127 2.76 10.39 -10.69
CA ASN A 127 4.04 10.91 -10.20
C ASN A 127 4.81 9.87 -9.36
N PHE A 128 4.10 9.10 -8.52
CA PHE A 128 4.72 8.01 -7.76
C PHE A 128 5.33 6.96 -8.69
N LYS A 129 4.58 6.47 -9.69
CA LYS A 129 5.06 5.48 -10.67
C LYS A 129 6.25 6.01 -11.46
N ASP A 130 6.16 7.25 -11.95
CA ASP A 130 7.22 7.89 -12.71
C ASP A 130 8.52 8.01 -11.89
N SER A 131 8.40 8.15 -10.57
CA SER A 131 9.56 8.19 -9.66
C SER A 131 10.16 6.80 -9.38
N VAL A 132 9.36 5.74 -9.31
CA VAL A 132 9.83 4.41 -8.85
C VAL A 132 10.14 3.41 -9.96
N LEU A 133 9.55 3.58 -11.15
CA LEU A 133 9.84 2.70 -12.28
C LEU A 133 11.32 2.76 -12.71
N PRO A 134 11.98 3.94 -12.75
CA PRO A 134 13.41 4.01 -13.05
C PRO A 134 14.28 3.23 -12.06
N LEU A 135 13.91 3.17 -10.78
CA LEU A 135 14.66 2.44 -9.74
C LEU A 135 14.61 0.91 -9.93
N THR A 136 13.61 0.40 -10.64
CA THR A 136 13.35 -1.04 -10.76
C THR A 136 13.51 -1.55 -12.20
N ARG A 137 13.77 -0.66 -13.17
CA ARG A 137 13.83 -0.99 -14.60
C ARG A 137 14.89 -2.03 -14.97
N ASN A 138 16.03 -2.00 -14.28
CA ASN A 138 17.16 -2.90 -14.50
C ASN A 138 17.22 -4.02 -13.46
N CYS A 139 16.17 -4.21 -12.66
CA CYS A 139 16.13 -5.24 -11.63
C CYS A 139 15.89 -6.61 -12.27
N ASN A 140 16.88 -7.49 -12.20
CA ASN A 140 16.74 -8.90 -12.55
C ASN A 140 16.51 -9.73 -11.27
N PRO A 141 15.34 -10.40 -11.12
CA PRO A 141 15.04 -11.20 -9.94
C PRO A 141 15.94 -12.43 -9.77
N ASP A 142 16.70 -12.83 -10.78
CA ASP A 142 17.59 -14.00 -10.71
C ASP A 142 19.01 -13.68 -10.22
N ASP A 143 19.37 -12.39 -10.09
CA ASP A 143 20.73 -11.99 -9.68
C ASP A 143 21.02 -12.27 -8.20
N SER A 144 20.03 -12.04 -7.32
CA SER A 144 20.16 -12.23 -5.88
C SER A 144 18.80 -12.33 -5.19
N ASN A 145 18.77 -12.85 -3.95
CA ASN A 145 17.56 -12.85 -3.12
C ASN A 145 17.01 -11.43 -2.88
N TYR A 146 17.90 -10.43 -2.80
CA TYR A 146 17.49 -9.04 -2.62
C TYR A 146 16.91 -8.45 -3.91
N SER A 147 17.52 -8.69 -5.07
CA SER A 147 16.96 -8.28 -6.37
C SER A 147 15.58 -8.93 -6.60
N TRP A 148 15.45 -10.21 -6.25
CA TRP A 148 14.17 -10.91 -6.27
C TRP A 148 13.11 -10.20 -5.42
N LEU A 149 13.46 -9.84 -4.17
CA LEU A 149 12.57 -9.08 -3.30
C LEU A 149 12.18 -7.75 -3.94
N VAL A 150 13.15 -6.94 -4.37
CA VAL A 150 12.92 -5.63 -4.98
C VAL A 150 11.94 -5.74 -6.13
N TYR A 151 12.11 -6.74 -7.00
CA TYR A 151 11.26 -6.98 -8.16
C TYR A 151 9.80 -7.28 -7.77
N TYR A 152 9.56 -8.27 -6.89
CA TYR A 152 8.19 -8.67 -6.56
C TYR A 152 7.51 -7.76 -5.54
N ALA A 153 8.26 -7.22 -4.57
CA ALA A 153 7.74 -6.27 -3.60
C ALA A 153 7.36 -4.95 -4.26
N SER A 154 8.16 -4.43 -5.20
CA SER A 154 7.80 -3.19 -5.93
C SER A 154 6.48 -3.34 -6.69
N GLN A 155 6.29 -4.44 -7.41
CA GLN A 155 5.02 -4.72 -8.11
C GLN A 155 3.84 -4.86 -7.15
N ASN A 156 4.02 -5.57 -6.03
CA ASN A 156 2.98 -5.70 -5.01
C ASN A 156 2.61 -4.33 -4.41
N LEU A 157 3.60 -3.51 -4.07
CA LEU A 157 3.42 -2.19 -3.48
C LEU A 157 2.79 -1.21 -4.48
N ILE A 158 3.21 -1.18 -5.75
CA ILE A 158 2.55 -0.36 -6.79
C ILE A 158 1.08 -0.74 -6.90
N SER A 159 0.79 -2.04 -7.03
CA SER A 159 -0.58 -2.54 -7.13
C SER A 159 -1.38 -2.18 -5.88
N SER A 160 -0.78 -2.29 -4.69
CA SER A 160 -1.39 -1.91 -3.42
C SER A 160 -1.75 -0.43 -3.42
N THR A 161 -0.81 0.46 -3.76
CA THR A 161 -1.00 1.92 -3.80
C THR A 161 -2.12 2.32 -4.75
N GLN A 162 -2.23 1.66 -5.92
CA GLN A 162 -3.36 1.89 -6.83
C GLN A 162 -4.71 1.55 -6.19
N LEU A 163 -4.79 0.46 -5.43
CA LEU A 163 -6.03 0.06 -4.75
C LEU A 163 -6.44 1.02 -3.62
N HIS A 164 -5.53 1.85 -3.10
CA HIS A 164 -5.87 2.85 -2.08
C HIS A 164 -6.80 3.96 -2.59
N ILE A 165 -6.94 4.18 -3.90
CA ILE A 165 -8.01 5.05 -4.43
C ILE A 165 -9.39 4.47 -4.09
N PHE A 166 -9.55 3.14 -4.20
CA PHE A 166 -10.84 2.46 -4.17
C PHE A 166 -11.28 2.01 -2.77
N ARG A 167 -10.44 2.17 -1.74
CA ARG A 167 -10.74 1.71 -0.37
C ARG A 167 -11.96 2.38 0.29
N ARG A 168 -12.40 3.55 -0.20
CA ARG A 168 -13.60 4.26 0.28
C ARG A 168 -14.17 5.13 -0.86
N PRO A 169 -15.04 4.58 -1.72
CA PRO A 169 -15.63 5.37 -2.80
C PRO A 169 -16.51 6.48 -2.22
N ASP A 170 -16.40 7.69 -2.73
CA ASP A 170 -17.55 8.58 -2.77
C ASP A 170 -18.52 7.97 -3.80
N LEU A 171 -19.72 7.62 -3.34
CA LEU A 171 -20.77 6.96 -4.13
C LEU A 171 -21.12 7.73 -5.42
N VAL A 172 -20.82 9.03 -5.47
CA VAL A 172 -21.16 9.94 -6.57
C VAL A 172 -20.16 9.87 -7.74
N GLY A 173 -18.91 9.46 -7.50
CA GLY A 173 -17.84 9.49 -8.52
C GLY A 173 -17.76 8.26 -9.43
N GLN A 174 -18.41 7.15 -9.08
CA GLN A 174 -18.22 5.85 -9.74
C GLN A 174 -18.76 5.77 -11.18
N GLN A 175 -19.69 6.65 -11.57
CA GLN A 175 -20.39 6.52 -12.85
C GLN A 175 -19.55 6.95 -14.07
N HIS A 176 -18.50 7.76 -13.91
CA HIS A 176 -17.78 8.35 -15.04
C HIS A 176 -16.48 7.63 -15.47
N GLN A 177 -15.96 6.69 -14.69
CA GLN A 177 -14.62 6.08 -14.95
C GLN A 177 -14.63 4.63 -15.45
N GLN A 178 -15.80 3.98 -15.57
CA GLN A 178 -15.90 2.55 -15.88
C GLN A 178 -15.55 2.16 -17.33
N GLN A 179 -15.39 3.12 -18.25
CA GLN A 179 -15.28 2.81 -19.70
C GLN A 179 -13.87 2.52 -20.23
N GLN A 180 -12.79 2.70 -19.44
CA GLN A 180 -11.41 2.52 -19.96
C GLN A 180 -10.45 1.76 -19.03
N GLN A 181 -10.87 1.38 -17.82
CA GLN A 181 -9.98 0.75 -16.84
C GLN A 181 -10.20 -0.77 -16.79
N PRO A 182 -9.14 -1.57 -16.55
CA PRO A 182 -9.29 -2.99 -16.22
C PRO A 182 -10.23 -3.14 -15.02
N SER A 183 -10.91 -4.29 -14.92
CA SER A 183 -11.87 -4.50 -13.84
C SER A 183 -11.18 -4.33 -12.48
N LEU A 184 -11.87 -3.74 -11.50
CA LEU A 184 -11.29 -3.54 -10.17
C LEU A 184 -10.89 -4.88 -9.52
N LEU A 185 -11.61 -5.96 -9.85
CA LEU A 185 -11.22 -7.32 -9.48
C LEU A 185 -9.85 -7.71 -10.07
N GLU A 186 -9.56 -7.44 -11.35
CA GLU A 186 -8.23 -7.69 -11.93
C GLU A 186 -7.11 -6.94 -11.22
N LEU A 187 -7.35 -5.67 -10.86
CA LEU A 187 -6.39 -4.89 -10.09
C LEU A 187 -6.16 -5.52 -8.70
N CYS A 188 -7.22 -6.01 -8.06
CA CYS A 188 -7.11 -6.76 -6.82
C CYS A 188 -6.27 -8.02 -7.00
N LEU A 189 -6.51 -8.81 -8.06
CA LEU A 189 -5.75 -10.04 -8.32
C LEU A 189 -4.27 -9.75 -8.52
N LYS A 190 -3.91 -8.73 -9.29
CA LYS A 190 -2.49 -8.32 -9.47
C LYS A 190 -1.79 -8.06 -8.13
N ASN A 191 -2.49 -7.44 -7.18
CA ASN A 191 -1.96 -7.26 -5.83
C ASN A 191 -1.86 -8.59 -5.05
N LEU A 192 -2.91 -9.41 -5.08
CA LEU A 192 -2.97 -10.65 -4.30
C LEU A 192 -2.04 -11.76 -4.82
N GLU A 193 -1.79 -11.83 -6.13
CA GLU A 193 -0.98 -12.90 -6.75
C GLU A 193 0.47 -12.94 -6.23
N ASN A 194 1.02 -11.78 -5.82
CA ASN A 194 2.37 -11.73 -5.29
C ASN A 194 2.47 -12.24 -3.85
N ILE A 195 1.35 -12.36 -3.11
CA ILE A 195 1.36 -12.90 -1.74
C ILE A 195 1.83 -14.36 -1.71
N PRO A 196 1.20 -15.33 -2.40
CA PRO A 196 1.67 -16.71 -2.37
C PRO A 196 3.07 -16.85 -2.98
N ARG A 197 3.45 -16.01 -3.95
CA ARG A 197 4.83 -15.98 -4.49
C ARG A 197 5.85 -15.60 -3.43
N ILE A 198 5.64 -14.48 -2.72
CA ILE A 198 6.55 -13.98 -1.69
C ILE A 198 6.63 -14.92 -0.48
N HIS A 199 5.50 -15.50 -0.10
CA HIS A 199 5.41 -16.35 1.09
C HIS A 199 5.71 -17.83 0.81
N GLY A 200 5.73 -18.25 -0.46
CA GLY A 200 5.99 -19.63 -0.88
C GLY A 200 7.42 -19.89 -1.38
N ASP A 201 8.14 -18.88 -1.84
CA ASP A 201 9.53 -19.00 -2.31
C ASP A 201 10.53 -18.82 -1.15
N ASP A 202 11.59 -19.61 -1.13
CA ASP A 202 12.63 -19.58 -0.09
C ASP A 202 13.44 -18.27 -0.13
N ARG A 203 13.59 -17.65 -1.31
CA ARG A 203 14.27 -16.35 -1.47
C ARG A 203 13.59 -15.22 -0.71
N GLY A 204 12.28 -15.36 -0.47
CA GLY A 204 11.48 -14.38 0.26
C GLY A 204 11.54 -14.51 1.78
N GLU A 205 12.07 -15.62 2.33
CA GLU A 205 11.92 -15.99 3.75
C GLU A 205 12.30 -14.87 4.71
N GLY A 206 13.49 -14.28 4.54
CA GLY A 206 13.99 -13.18 5.38
C GLY A 206 13.23 -11.85 5.26
N PHE A 207 12.33 -11.73 4.27
CA PHE A 207 11.61 -10.48 3.95
C PHE A 207 10.09 -10.58 4.12
N ARG A 208 9.56 -11.76 4.42
CA ARG A 208 8.11 -11.99 4.58
C ARG A 208 7.48 -11.05 5.60
N TRP A 209 8.22 -10.64 6.63
CA TRP A 209 7.74 -9.69 7.65
C TRP A 209 7.33 -8.33 7.06
N TYR A 210 7.91 -7.92 5.92
CA TYR A 210 7.64 -6.63 5.30
C TYR A 210 6.43 -6.65 4.36
N VAL A 211 6.35 -7.66 3.47
CA VAL A 211 5.26 -7.76 2.48
C VAL A 211 4.17 -8.70 2.99
N GLN A 212 3.33 -8.18 3.90
CA GLN A 212 2.20 -8.91 4.46
C GLN A 212 0.90 -8.63 3.68
N PRO A 213 0.01 -9.63 3.53
CA PRO A 213 -1.28 -9.40 2.92
C PRO A 213 -2.12 -8.45 3.77
N GLN A 214 -2.55 -7.36 3.17
CA GLN A 214 -3.31 -6.32 3.85
C GLN A 214 -4.81 -6.62 3.78
N TRP A 215 -5.46 -6.72 4.95
CA TRP A 215 -6.88 -7.08 5.06
C TRP A 215 -7.85 -6.24 4.22
N PRO A 216 -7.64 -4.91 4.00
CA PRO A 216 -8.58 -4.12 3.21
C PRO A 216 -8.57 -4.52 1.72
N GLN A 217 -7.41 -4.90 1.16
CA GLN A 217 -7.28 -5.36 -0.23
C GLN A 217 -7.95 -6.72 -0.40
N ILE A 218 -7.77 -7.62 0.57
CA ILE A 218 -8.46 -8.92 0.57
C ILE A 218 -9.97 -8.70 0.60
N LEU A 219 -10.45 -7.82 1.48
CA LEU A 219 -11.88 -7.50 1.59
C LEU A 219 -12.41 -6.88 0.29
N LEU A 220 -11.65 -5.97 -0.33
CA LEU A 220 -12.01 -5.37 -1.61
C LEU A 220 -12.16 -6.44 -2.71
N ALA A 221 -11.21 -7.37 -2.81
CA ALA A 221 -11.30 -8.48 -3.77
C ALA A 221 -12.56 -9.34 -3.57
N ILE A 222 -12.91 -9.64 -2.31
CA ILE A 222 -14.14 -10.37 -1.99
C ILE A 222 -15.37 -9.57 -2.38
N LYS A 223 -15.38 -8.25 -2.16
CA LYS A 223 -16.48 -7.36 -2.55
C LYS A 223 -16.65 -7.31 -4.07
N GLU A 224 -15.57 -7.21 -4.82
CA GLU A 224 -15.63 -7.19 -6.28
C GLU A 224 -16.15 -8.50 -6.89
N CYS A 225 -16.07 -9.61 -6.17
CA CYS A 225 -16.73 -10.86 -6.56
C CYS A 225 -18.28 -10.75 -6.53
N PHE A 226 -18.85 -9.79 -5.79
CA PHE A 226 -20.28 -9.50 -5.83
C PHE A 226 -20.67 -8.59 -7.01
N VAL A 227 -19.73 -7.77 -7.49
CA VAL A 227 -20.00 -6.83 -8.59
C VAL A 227 -19.79 -7.49 -9.95
N THR A 228 -18.74 -8.30 -10.07
CA THR A 228 -18.34 -8.93 -11.33
C THR A 228 -19.36 -9.99 -11.78
N THR A 229 -19.72 -9.96 -13.06
CA THR A 229 -20.52 -10.99 -13.75
C THR A 229 -19.69 -11.91 -14.65
N ASP A 230 -18.41 -11.59 -14.87
CA ASP A 230 -17.47 -12.41 -15.63
C ASP A 230 -17.11 -13.70 -14.88
N ALA A 231 -17.70 -14.81 -15.34
CA ALA A 231 -17.47 -16.13 -14.79
C ALA A 231 -16.02 -16.63 -14.97
N ALA A 232 -15.35 -16.29 -16.06
CA ALA A 232 -13.97 -16.72 -16.30
C ALA A 232 -13.01 -16.01 -15.33
N LEU A 233 -13.23 -14.72 -15.10
CA LEU A 233 -12.48 -13.95 -14.11
C LEU A 233 -12.73 -14.48 -12.69
N LEU A 234 -13.99 -14.76 -12.32
CA LEU A 234 -14.32 -15.34 -11.02
C LEU A 234 -13.68 -16.72 -10.81
N LYS A 235 -13.67 -17.58 -11.83
CA LYS A 235 -13.04 -18.91 -11.79
C LYS A 235 -11.54 -18.83 -11.53
N ARG A 236 -10.87 -17.81 -12.06
CA ARG A 236 -9.45 -17.53 -11.79
C ARG A 236 -9.23 -16.88 -10.42
N ALA A 237 -10.09 -15.93 -10.05
CA ALA A 237 -9.98 -15.13 -8.84
C ALA A 237 -10.17 -15.96 -7.57
N TRP A 238 -11.18 -16.82 -7.59
CA TRP A 238 -11.71 -17.45 -6.39
C TRP A 238 -10.68 -18.29 -5.61
N PRO A 239 -9.91 -19.21 -6.23
CA PRO A 239 -8.93 -20.01 -5.51
C PRO A 239 -7.81 -19.16 -4.86
N LEU A 240 -7.38 -18.10 -5.54
CA LEU A 240 -6.37 -17.19 -5.03
C LEU A 240 -6.87 -16.42 -3.80
N ILE A 241 -8.11 -15.91 -3.85
CA ILE A 241 -8.71 -15.19 -2.71
C ILE A 241 -8.84 -16.12 -1.50
N GLU A 242 -9.28 -17.37 -1.71
CA GLU A 242 -9.38 -18.36 -0.63
C GLU A 242 -8.03 -18.68 0.01
N ASP A 243 -6.98 -18.88 -0.81
CA ASP A 243 -5.63 -19.14 -0.32
C ASP A 243 -5.08 -17.95 0.50
N VAL A 244 -5.24 -16.72 -0.02
CA VAL A 244 -4.75 -15.52 0.68
C VAL A 244 -5.52 -15.26 1.98
N VAL A 245 -6.84 -15.48 2.02
CA VAL A 245 -7.61 -15.41 3.28
C VAL A 245 -7.11 -16.46 4.27
N GLY A 246 -6.92 -17.70 3.83
CA GLY A 246 -6.40 -18.78 4.66
C GLY A 246 -4.99 -18.51 5.17
N HIS A 247 -4.13 -17.89 4.36
CA HIS A 247 -2.82 -17.41 4.78
C HIS A 247 -2.94 -16.31 5.83
N TYR A 248 -3.76 -15.28 5.59
CA TYR A 248 -3.98 -14.17 6.52
C TYR A 248 -4.43 -14.65 7.90
N GLU A 249 -5.37 -15.60 7.96
CA GLU A 249 -5.86 -16.17 9.22
C GLU A 249 -4.76 -16.92 10.01
N ARG A 250 -3.83 -17.58 9.31
CA ARG A 250 -2.72 -18.33 9.93
C ARG A 250 -1.63 -17.43 10.49
N THR A 251 -1.32 -16.34 9.79
CA THR A 251 -0.22 -15.43 10.14
C THR A 251 -0.63 -14.38 11.18
N HIS A 252 -1.88 -13.94 11.19
CA HIS A 252 -2.37 -12.90 12.11
C HIS A 252 -3.02 -13.53 13.35
N ARG A 253 -2.21 -14.00 14.30
CA ARG A 253 -2.68 -14.68 15.53
C ARG A 253 -3.03 -13.75 16.68
N ASP A 254 -2.70 -12.46 16.59
CA ASP A 254 -2.97 -11.46 17.63
C ASP A 254 -4.50 -11.35 17.92
N PRO A 255 -4.94 -11.36 19.20
CA PRO A 255 -6.31 -11.08 19.59
C PRO A 255 -6.94 -9.85 18.90
N ASN A 256 -6.16 -8.79 18.68
CA ASN A 256 -6.59 -7.54 18.04
C ASN A 256 -7.03 -7.73 16.57
N THR A 257 -6.67 -8.85 15.94
CA THR A 257 -7.04 -9.18 14.55
C THR A 257 -8.27 -10.08 14.47
N SER A 258 -8.84 -10.52 15.60
CA SER A 258 -9.95 -11.47 15.65
C SER A 258 -11.20 -10.95 14.92
N SER A 259 -11.53 -9.66 15.09
CA SER A 259 -12.64 -9.01 14.40
C SER A 259 -12.44 -9.01 12.87
N ARG A 260 -11.24 -8.63 12.40
CA ARG A 260 -10.86 -8.58 10.98
C ARG A 260 -10.97 -9.96 10.33
N LYS A 261 -10.45 -11.01 10.99
CA LYS A 261 -10.58 -12.40 10.55
C LYS A 261 -12.04 -12.85 10.46
N SER A 262 -12.85 -12.50 11.46
CA SER A 262 -14.29 -12.80 11.45
C SER A 262 -15.01 -12.16 10.27
N ILE A 263 -14.70 -10.89 9.97
CA ILE A 263 -15.24 -10.17 8.82
C ILE A 263 -14.86 -10.87 7.51
N LEU A 264 -13.56 -11.12 7.29
CA LEU A 264 -13.09 -11.79 6.07
C LEU A 264 -13.76 -13.16 5.89
N ARG A 265 -13.85 -13.96 6.96
CA ARG A 265 -14.50 -15.28 6.91
C ARG A 265 -15.99 -15.20 6.57
N LYS A 266 -16.72 -14.27 7.18
CA LYS A 266 -18.15 -14.07 6.90
C LYS A 266 -18.36 -13.61 5.46
N SER A 267 -17.57 -12.64 5.00
CA SER A 267 -17.64 -12.12 3.63
C SER A 267 -17.30 -13.20 2.61
N LEU A 268 -16.23 -13.97 2.83
CA LEU A 268 -15.83 -15.07 1.97
C LEU A 268 -16.93 -16.15 1.89
N LYS A 269 -17.53 -16.53 3.03
CA LYS A 269 -18.63 -17.50 3.06
C LYS A 269 -19.85 -17.03 2.25
N ARG A 270 -20.20 -15.75 2.36
CA ARG A 270 -21.32 -15.16 1.59
C ARG A 270 -20.99 -15.12 0.09
N ALA A 271 -19.77 -14.71 -0.28
CA ALA A 271 -19.35 -14.62 -1.67
C ALA A 271 -19.34 -15.99 -2.37
N ARG A 272 -18.96 -17.06 -1.65
CA ARG A 272 -18.87 -18.42 -2.22
C ARG A 272 -20.16 -18.88 -2.89
N GLY A 273 -21.31 -18.60 -2.27
CA GLY A 273 -22.61 -19.00 -2.83
C GLY A 273 -22.85 -18.34 -4.19
N ARG A 274 -22.67 -17.02 -4.28
CA ARG A 274 -22.82 -16.27 -5.53
C ARG A 274 -21.81 -16.70 -6.60
N VAL A 275 -20.54 -16.83 -6.23
CA VAL A 275 -19.48 -17.20 -7.19
C VAL A 275 -19.76 -18.57 -7.79
N ASN A 276 -20.17 -19.55 -6.98
CA ASN A 276 -20.54 -20.87 -7.49
C ASN A 276 -21.74 -20.80 -8.45
N LEU A 277 -22.77 -20.00 -8.13
CA LEU A 277 -23.94 -19.84 -8.99
C LEU A 277 -23.56 -19.25 -10.36
N ILE A 278 -22.73 -18.19 -10.41
CA ILE A 278 -22.32 -17.55 -11.67
C ILE A 278 -21.42 -18.48 -12.51
N ILE A 279 -20.51 -19.21 -11.86
CA ILE A 279 -19.66 -20.17 -12.57
C ILE A 279 -20.49 -21.31 -13.14
N GLN A 280 -21.44 -21.84 -12.35
CA GLN A 280 -22.35 -22.91 -12.80
C GLN A 280 -23.26 -22.45 -13.93
N SER A 281 -23.89 -21.26 -13.81
CA SER A 281 -24.76 -20.73 -14.86
C SER A 281 -24.00 -20.50 -16.15
N ALA A 282 -22.76 -20.00 -16.10
CA ALA A 282 -21.94 -19.82 -17.30
C ALA A 282 -21.49 -21.15 -17.93
N GLU A 283 -21.28 -22.20 -17.13
CA GLU A 283 -20.97 -23.54 -17.62
C GLU A 283 -22.21 -24.21 -18.26
N GLU A 284 -23.40 -23.99 -17.69
CA GLU A 284 -24.69 -24.40 -18.25
C GLU A 284 -25.03 -23.61 -19.52
N ASP A 285 -24.77 -22.31 -19.56
CA ASP A 285 -24.92 -21.46 -20.75
C ASP A 285 -23.92 -21.86 -21.83
N HIS A 286 -22.68 -22.24 -21.51
CA HIS A 286 -21.76 -22.80 -22.50
C HIS A 286 -22.22 -24.16 -23.05
N GLN A 287 -22.95 -24.95 -22.27
CA GLN A 287 -23.58 -26.20 -22.73
C GLN A 287 -24.86 -25.91 -23.55
N ASN A 288 -25.62 -24.89 -23.19
CA ASN A 288 -26.85 -24.47 -23.88
C ASN A 288 -26.61 -23.53 -25.08
N ILE A 289 -25.46 -22.89 -25.22
CA ILE A 289 -25.08 -22.13 -26.43
C ILE A 289 -24.76 -23.08 -27.61
N GLN A 290 -24.61 -24.40 -27.35
CA GLN A 290 -24.73 -25.41 -28.40
C GLN A 290 -26.18 -25.73 -28.80
N VAL A 291 -27.18 -25.22 -28.07
CA VAL A 291 -28.62 -25.42 -28.30
C VAL A 291 -29.42 -24.16 -27.92
N ASN A 292 -29.37 -23.13 -28.78
CA ASN A 292 -30.27 -21.97 -28.86
C ASN A 292 -30.20 -20.85 -27.78
N GLY A 293 -29.99 -19.62 -28.27
CA GLY A 293 -30.96 -18.50 -28.17
C GLY A 293 -31.20 -17.83 -26.81
N PHE A 294 -30.54 -16.69 -26.62
CA PHE A 294 -30.52 -15.75 -25.48
C PHE A 294 -31.89 -15.20 -25.03
N GLU A 295 -32.18 -15.17 -23.72
CA GLU A 295 -33.22 -14.31 -23.09
C GLU A 295 -32.76 -13.80 -21.71
N ASP A 296 -33.28 -12.62 -21.35
CA ASP A 296 -32.82 -11.62 -20.38
C ASP A 296 -32.64 -12.04 -18.90
N LEU A 297 -31.65 -11.43 -18.23
CA LEU A 297 -31.42 -11.52 -16.78
C LEU A 297 -32.11 -10.38 -16.01
N PRO A 298 -32.69 -10.62 -14.82
CA PRO A 298 -33.39 -9.60 -14.05
C PRO A 298 -32.45 -8.74 -13.19
N ASP A 299 -32.84 -7.47 -13.08
CA ASP A 299 -32.20 -6.42 -12.29
C ASP A 299 -32.26 -6.74 -10.79
N MET A 300 -31.10 -6.67 -10.10
CA MET A 300 -30.97 -7.01 -8.68
C MET A 300 -30.45 -5.79 -7.91
N ASP A 301 -31.40 -4.97 -7.46
CA ASP A 301 -31.21 -3.89 -6.51
C ASP A 301 -30.89 -4.49 -5.11
N VAL A 302 -29.60 -4.57 -4.77
CA VAL A 302 -29.14 -4.99 -3.45
C VAL A 302 -28.70 -3.76 -2.68
N GLY A 303 -29.54 -3.32 -1.74
CA GLY A 303 -29.34 -2.12 -0.92
C GLY A 303 -27.99 -2.10 -0.20
N TRP A 304 -27.10 -1.23 -0.68
CA TRP A 304 -25.76 -1.01 -0.15
C TRP A 304 -25.77 -0.45 1.28
N ASP A 305 -26.87 0.20 1.69
CA ASP A 305 -26.98 0.94 2.95
C ASP A 305 -27.05 0.05 4.20
N GLU A 306 -27.63 -1.15 4.11
CA GLU A 306 -27.66 -2.08 5.26
C GLU A 306 -26.26 -2.64 5.59
N LEU A 307 -25.42 -2.81 4.58
CA LEU A 307 -24.07 -3.31 4.75
C LEU A 307 -23.15 -2.26 5.38
N PHE A 308 -23.33 -0.95 5.09
CA PHE A 308 -22.53 0.11 5.68
C PHE A 308 -22.95 0.47 7.11
N ASN A 309 -24.25 0.37 7.43
CA ASN A 309 -24.76 0.67 8.78
C ASN A 309 -24.27 -0.32 9.85
N ASP A 310 -24.04 -1.59 9.49
CA ASP A 310 -23.44 -2.60 10.39
C ASP A 310 -21.94 -2.34 10.69
N PHE A 311 -21.31 -1.39 9.99
CA PHE A 311 -19.90 -0.99 10.18
C PHE A 311 -19.73 0.42 10.77
N SER A 312 -20.80 1.07 11.24
CA SER A 312 -20.72 2.31 12.01
C SER A 312 -20.10 2.04 13.39
N PHE A 313 -18.80 2.31 13.52
CA PHE A 313 -18.23 2.58 14.84
C PHE A 313 -18.76 3.95 15.26
N GLY A 314 -19.53 3.97 16.35
CA GLY A 314 -20.19 5.17 16.86
C GLY A 314 -19.23 6.35 16.99
N GLU A 315 -19.76 7.55 16.72
CA GLU A 315 -19.07 8.83 16.90
C GLU A 315 -18.41 8.87 18.29
N PHE A 316 -17.07 8.85 18.31
CA PHE A 316 -16.33 9.20 19.52
C PHE A 316 -16.30 10.72 19.62
N PRO A 317 -16.63 11.29 20.81
CA PRO A 317 -16.61 12.73 20.98
C PRO A 317 -15.17 13.22 20.85
N TYR A 318 -14.93 14.09 19.87
CA TYR A 318 -13.69 14.84 19.76
C TYR A 318 -13.55 15.71 21.02
N GLY A 319 -12.49 15.47 21.81
CA GLY A 319 -11.99 16.45 22.74
C GLY A 319 -11.31 17.57 21.95
N ASP A 320 -11.64 18.80 22.31
CA ASP A 320 -11.25 20.03 21.62
C ASP A 320 -9.76 20.10 21.26
N CYS A 321 -9.49 20.62 20.06
CA CYS A 321 -8.16 20.99 19.60
C CYS A 321 -7.47 21.89 20.62
N ILE A 322 -6.32 21.44 21.15
CA ILE A 322 -5.41 22.30 21.89
C ILE A 322 -4.76 23.25 20.88
N ASP A 323 -5.08 24.53 21.02
CA ASP A 323 -4.49 25.65 20.28
C ASP A 323 -3.02 25.84 20.74
N TRP A 324 -2.07 25.62 19.84
CA TRP A 324 -0.63 25.79 20.09
C TRP A 324 -0.11 27.16 19.64
N THR A 325 -0.93 28.20 19.80
CA THR A 325 -0.48 29.60 19.67
C THR A 325 -0.34 30.24 21.06
N GLY A 326 0.66 29.78 21.82
CA GLY A 326 1.00 30.30 23.15
C GLY A 326 2.37 30.97 23.17
N SER A 327 2.38 32.30 23.16
CA SER A 327 3.49 33.25 23.10
C SER A 327 4.66 32.99 24.06
N ASN A 328 5.87 33.25 23.55
CA ASN A 328 7.07 33.56 24.31
C ASN A 328 6.79 34.68 25.33
N VAL A 329 6.91 34.37 26.63
CA VAL A 329 7.33 35.35 27.65
C VAL A 329 8.19 34.60 28.67
N PHE A 330 9.51 34.68 28.50
CA PHE A 330 10.46 34.55 29.60
C PHE A 330 10.85 35.97 30.00
N ASP A 331 10.50 36.38 31.21
CA ASP A 331 11.21 37.45 31.92
C ASP A 331 11.33 37.05 33.40
N GLN A 332 12.60 37.04 33.83
CA GLN A 332 13.21 37.06 35.18
C GLN A 332 12.49 36.45 36.38
#